data_AF-A0A8C9MFI2-F1
#
_entry.id   AF-A0A8C9MFI2-F1
#
_cell.length_a   1.000
_cell.length_b   1.000
_cell.length_c   1.000
_cell.angle_alpha   90.00
_cell.angle_beta   90.00
_cell.angle_gamma   90.00
#
_symmetry.space_group_name_H-M   'P 1'
#
loop_
_entity.id
_entity.type
_entity.pdbx_description
1 polymer ?
#
loop_
_entity_poly.entity_id
_entity_poly.type
_entity_poly.pdbx_seq_one_letter_code
_entity_poly.pdbx_strand_id
1 'polypeptide(L)'
;GWLCAALTAVFQEMVKAECHFTNGTEKVRLVARYIYNRQTYAMFDSDVGHFVGFTHYGEKVARNWNNNPDIMEDQRTSVDSSFQSLQIAPSPF
;
A
#
# COMPACT_ATOMS: atom_id res chain seq x y z
N GLY A 1 -37.00 5.88 23.36
CA GLY A 1 -35.90 6.20 24.28
C GLY A 1 -34.63 5.64 23.70
N TRP A 2 -33.61 6.48 23.62
CA TRP A 2 -32.33 6.27 22.97
C TRP A 2 -31.40 5.28 23.70
N LEU A 3 -30.35 4.86 22.97
CA LEU A 3 -29.09 4.21 23.40
C LEU A 3 -29.18 2.69 23.65
N CYS A 4 -28.52 1.83 22.87
CA CYS A 4 -27.06 1.73 22.80
C CYS A 4 -26.57 1.40 21.38
N ALA A 5 -25.98 2.37 20.70
CA ALA A 5 -25.17 2.15 19.50
C ALA A 5 -23.88 2.95 19.66
N ALA A 6 -22.94 2.44 20.45
CA ALA A 6 -21.57 2.96 20.49
C ALA A 6 -20.67 1.98 21.23
N LEU A 7 -20.00 1.08 20.49
CA LEU A 7 -18.64 0.55 20.72
C LEU A 7 -18.37 -0.66 19.80
N THR A 8 -18.56 -0.49 18.50
CA THR A 8 -17.88 -1.36 17.53
C THR A 8 -16.86 -0.49 16.82
N ALA A 9 -15.63 -0.45 17.34
CA ALA A 9 -14.52 0.13 16.58
C ALA A 9 -14.34 -0.71 15.31
N VAL A 10 -14.32 -0.07 14.15
CA VAL A 10 -14.09 -0.74 12.86
C VAL A 10 -12.66 -0.44 12.44
N PHE A 11 -11.85 -1.50 12.36
CA PHE A 11 -10.53 -1.46 11.74
C PHE A 11 -10.71 -1.80 10.25
N GLN A 12 -10.30 -0.89 9.36
CA GLN A 12 -10.36 -1.10 7.92
C GLN A 12 -8.98 -0.88 7.29
N GLU A 13 -8.39 -1.95 6.76
CA GLU A 13 -7.19 -1.90 5.95
C GLU A 13 -7.54 -2.17 4.48
N MET A 14 -6.98 -1.37 3.58
CA MET A 14 -7.19 -1.47 2.14
C MET A 14 -5.89 -1.23 1.40
N VAL A 15 -5.69 -1.94 0.29
CA VAL A 15 -4.62 -1.70 -0.67
C VAL A 15 -5.25 -1.31 -2.00
N LYS A 16 -4.77 -0.22 -2.60
CA LYS A 16 -5.21 0.22 -3.93
C LYS A 16 -4.00 0.25 -4.86
N ALA A 17 -4.02 -0.60 -5.89
CA ALA A 17 -3.04 -0.59 -6.95
C ALA A 17 -3.63 0.07 -8.20
N GLU A 18 -2.97 1.10 -8.73
CA GLU A 18 -3.35 1.81 -9.94
C GLU A 18 -2.24 1.68 -10.98
N CYS A 19 -2.60 1.28 -12.18
CA CYS A 19 -1.70 1.26 -13.33
C CYS A 19 -2.07 2.39 -14.29
N HIS A 20 -1.12 3.29 -14.53
CA HIS A 20 -1.27 4.42 -15.44
C HIS A 20 -0.48 4.13 -16.72
N PHE A 21 -1.21 4.03 -17.83
CA PHE A 21 -0.65 3.75 -19.16
C PHE A 21 -0.43 5.06 -19.90
N THR A 22 0.82 5.40 -20.23
CA THR A 22 1.13 6.59 -21.03
C THR A 22 1.47 6.16 -22.45
N ASN A 23 0.75 6.72 -23.43
CA ASN A 23 0.96 6.46 -24.86
C ASN A 23 0.86 4.97 -25.28
N GLY A 24 -0.12 4.24 -24.75
CA GLY A 24 -0.29 2.80 -25.00
C GLY A 24 0.37 1.94 -23.91
N THR A 25 1.11 0.89 -24.29
CA THR A 25 1.82 -0.01 -23.36
C THR A 25 3.31 0.30 -23.21
N GLU A 26 3.78 1.42 -23.77
CA GLU A 26 5.21 1.77 -23.83
C GLU A 26 5.77 2.16 -22.46
N LYS A 27 4.95 2.79 -21.60
CA LYS A 27 5.30 3.09 -20.21
C LYS A 27 4.10 2.86 -19.29
N VAL A 28 4.28 1.93 -18.35
CA VAL A 28 3.31 1.63 -17.28
C VAL A 28 3.84 2.16 -15.96
N ARG A 29 3.07 3.02 -15.30
CA ARG A 29 3.37 3.48 -13.94
C ARG A 29 2.44 2.78 -12.96
N LEU A 30 3.01 2.01 -12.04
CA LEU A 30 2.31 1.36 -10.95
C LEU A 30 2.36 2.24 -9.71
N VAL A 31 1.20 2.53 -9.13
CA VAL A 31 1.06 3.22 -7.85
C VAL A 31 0.28 2.32 -6.89
N ALA A 32 0.95 1.81 -5.87
CA ALA A 32 0.33 1.01 -4.82
C ALA A 32 0.17 1.85 -3.54
N ARG A 33 -1.05 2.00 -3.04
CA ARG A 33 -1.39 2.78 -1.84
C ARG A 33 -1.89 1.86 -0.75
N TYR A 34 -1.33 2.03 0.45
CA TYR A 34 -1.73 1.30 1.64
C TYR A 34 -2.51 2.24 2.56
N ILE A 35 -3.75 1.89 2.85
CA ILE A 35 -4.74 2.76 3.46
C ILE A 35 -5.26 2.10 4.73
N TYR A 36 -5.17 2.83 5.83
CA TYR A 36 -5.69 2.45 7.12
C TYR A 36 -6.76 3.43 7.57
N ASN A 37 -7.98 2.97 7.84
CA ASN A 37 -9.13 3.78 8.24
C ASN A 37 -9.30 5.04 7.36
N ARG A 38 -9.20 4.86 6.03
CA ARG A 38 -9.27 5.91 5.00
C ARG A 38 -8.07 6.87 4.93
N GLN A 39 -7.03 6.67 5.73
CA GLN A 39 -5.78 7.41 5.67
C GLN A 39 -4.70 6.58 4.98
N THR A 40 -4.10 7.09 3.91
CA THR A 40 -2.92 6.45 3.31
C THR A 40 -1.74 6.55 4.27
N TYR A 41 -1.17 5.42 4.66
CA TYR A 41 0.01 5.38 5.53
C TYR A 41 1.30 5.15 4.73
N ALA A 42 1.26 4.36 3.65
CA ALA A 42 2.40 4.14 2.78
C ALA A 42 1.99 4.10 1.31
N MET A 43 2.91 4.42 0.40
CA MET A 43 2.70 4.31 -1.05
C MET A 43 3.99 3.87 -1.74
N PHE A 44 3.88 2.95 -2.68
CA PHE A 44 4.91 2.66 -3.66
C PHE A 44 4.55 3.31 -4.99
N ASP A 45 5.54 3.87 -5.67
CA ASP A 45 5.40 4.40 -7.02
C ASP A 45 6.54 3.87 -7.87
N SER A 46 6.22 3.24 -9.00
CA SER A 46 7.23 2.65 -9.89
C SER A 46 8.13 3.71 -10.53
N ASP A 47 7.66 4.94 -10.72
CA ASP A 47 8.49 6.04 -11.23
C ASP A 47 9.53 6.49 -10.18
N VAL A 48 9.21 6.35 -8.88
CA VAL A 48 10.09 6.69 -7.76
C VAL A 48 10.96 5.51 -7.33
N GLY A 49 10.46 4.29 -7.53
CA GLY A 49 11.16 3.03 -7.31
C GLY A 49 11.32 2.61 -5.86
N HIS A 50 10.61 3.24 -4.91
CA HIS A 50 10.61 2.90 -3.48
C HIS A 50 9.32 3.33 -2.75
N PHE A 51 9.12 2.79 -1.56
CA PHE A 51 7.99 3.14 -0.69
C PHE A 51 8.22 4.46 0.04
N VAL A 52 7.16 5.25 0.16
CA VAL A 52 7.10 6.52 0.90
C VAL A 52 6.04 6.40 1.99
N GLY A 53 6.39 6.76 3.22
CA GLY A 53 5.47 6.82 4.36
C GLY A 53 4.89 8.22 4.53
N PHE A 54 3.59 8.32 4.82
CA PHE A 54 2.88 9.60 5.07
C PHE A 54 2.49 9.82 6.53
N THR A 55 2.63 8.79 7.35
CA THR A 55 2.40 8.85 8.79
C THR A 55 3.64 8.34 9.51
N HIS A 56 3.79 8.64 10.80
CA HIS A 56 4.91 8.13 11.59
C HIS A 56 5.00 6.59 11.57
N TYR A 57 3.86 5.90 11.56
CA TYR A 57 3.80 4.46 11.35
C TYR A 57 4.24 4.08 9.93
N GLY A 58 3.69 4.77 8.93
CA GLY A 58 4.00 4.56 7.53
C GLY A 58 5.47 4.75 7.17
N GLU A 59 6.17 5.70 7.80
CA GLU A 59 7.61 5.91 7.60
C GLU A 59 8.44 4.71 8.08
N LYS A 60 8.06 4.11 9.22
CA LYS A 60 8.72 2.91 9.74
C LYS A 60 8.49 1.73 8.81
N VAL A 61 7.25 1.56 8.35
CA VAL A 61 6.87 0.52 7.40
C VAL A 61 7.62 0.69 6.07
N ALA A 62 7.60 1.90 5.50
CA ALA A 62 8.28 2.20 4.25
C ALA A 62 9.79 1.98 4.35
N ARG A 63 10.44 2.40 5.44
CA ARG A 63 11.86 2.12 5.68
C ARG A 63 12.15 0.62 5.74
N ASN A 64 11.31 -0.14 6.45
CA ASN A 64 11.46 -1.58 6.57
C ASN A 64 11.33 -2.28 5.21
N TRP A 65 10.33 -1.91 4.41
CA TRP A 65 10.13 -2.45 3.08
C TRP A 65 11.24 -2.05 2.10
N ASN A 66 11.69 -0.79 2.13
CA ASN A 66 12.79 -0.33 1.28
C ASN A 66 14.12 -1.02 1.58
N ASN A 67 14.33 -1.47 2.82
CA ASN A 67 15.52 -2.20 3.22
C ASN A 67 15.44 -3.71 2.92
N ASN A 68 14.27 -4.22 2.54
CA ASN A 68 14.09 -5.62 2.19
C ASN A 68 14.20 -5.81 0.67
N PRO A 69 15.28 -6.44 0.16
CA PRO A 69 15.50 -6.61 -1.28
C PRO A 69 14.41 -7.47 -1.94
N ASP A 70 13.91 -8.51 -1.27
CA ASP A 70 12.90 -9.41 -1.82
C ASP A 70 11.60 -8.65 -2.12
N ILE A 71 11.15 -7.82 -1.17
CA ILE A 71 9.96 -6.99 -1.32
C ILE A 71 10.15 -5.99 -2.47
N MET A 72 11.34 -5.38 -2.57
CA MET A 72 11.62 -4.36 -3.57
C MET A 72 11.73 -4.94 -4.99
N GLU A 73 12.22 -6.18 -5.12
CA GLU A 73 12.29 -6.90 -6.39
C GLU A 73 10.90 -7.34 -6.87
N ASP A 74 10.09 -7.93 -5.98
CA ASP A 74 8.69 -8.29 -6.26
C ASP A 74 7.87 -7.06 -6.67
N GLN A 75 8.10 -5.94 -6.01
CA GLN A 75 7.37 -4.71 -6.25
C GLN A 75 7.71 -4.05 -7.60
N ARG A 76 8.96 -4.20 -8.06
CA ARG A 76 9.41 -3.71 -9.38
C ARG A 76 8.94 -4.62 -10.51
N THR A 77 8.88 -5.92 -10.27
CA THR A 77 8.41 -6.92 -11.26
C THR A 77 6.88 -7.01 -11.32
N SER A 78 6.18 -6.60 -10.26
CA SER A 78 4.70 -6.57 -10.19
C SER A 78 4.01 -5.61 -11.16
N VAL A 79 4.76 -4.78 -11.91
CA VAL A 79 4.21 -4.04 -13.05
C VAL A 79 3.59 -5.00 -14.08
N ASP A 80 4.09 -6.24 -14.17
CA ASP A 80 3.61 -7.27 -15.09
C ASP A 80 2.65 -8.32 -14.48
N SER A 81 2.67 -8.55 -13.16
CA SER A 81 2.05 -9.77 -12.58
C SER A 81 0.79 -9.56 -11.73
N SER A 82 0.23 -8.35 -11.66
CA SER A 82 -0.99 -8.07 -10.88
C SER A 82 -0.86 -8.44 -9.39
N PHE A 83 -0.30 -7.50 -8.63
CA PHE A 83 -0.43 -7.13 -7.19
C PHE A 83 -1.32 -7.92 -6.19
N GLN A 84 -1.61 -9.20 -6.37
CA GLN A 84 -2.62 -9.93 -5.61
C GLN A 84 -2.07 -10.73 -4.42
N SER A 85 -0.75 -10.76 -4.20
CA SER A 85 -0.14 -11.67 -3.23
C SER A 85 0.35 -11.05 -1.93
N LEU A 86 0.26 -9.73 -1.72
CA LEU A 86 0.58 -9.16 -0.40
C LEU A 86 -0.57 -9.35 0.58
N GLN A 87 -0.66 -10.57 1.13
CA GLN A 87 -1.16 -10.76 2.48
C GLN A 87 -0.24 -9.98 3.43
N ILE A 88 -0.51 -8.69 3.60
CA ILE A 88 -0.02 -7.97 4.77
C ILE A 88 -0.69 -8.67 5.94
N ALA A 89 0.10 -9.47 6.67
CA ALA A 89 -0.34 -10.03 7.93
C ALA A 89 -0.97 -8.90 8.75
N PRO A 90 -2.15 -9.11 9.37
CA PRO A 90 -2.78 -8.08 10.16
C PRO A 90 -1.72 -7.54 11.12
N SER A 91 -1.46 -6.23 11.04
CA SER A 91 -0.61 -5.54 12.01
C SER A 91 -1.04 -5.98 13.41
N PRO A 92 -0.12 -6.33 14.32
CA PRO A 92 -0.48 -6.91 15.62
C PRO A 92 -1.06 -5.87 16.59
N PHE A 93 -2.18 -5.29 16.21
CA PHE A 93 -3.12 -4.57 17.05
C PHE A 93 -4.42 -5.36 17.10
#